data_AF-A0A6I1KCW0-F1
#
_entry.id   AF-A0A6I1KCW0-F1
#
_cell.length_a   1.000
_cell.length_b   1.000
_cell.length_c   1.000
_cell.angle_alpha   90.00
_cell.angle_beta   90.00
_cell.angle_gamma   90.00
#
_symmetry.space_group_name_H-M   'P 1'
#
loop_
_entity.id
_entity.type
_entity.pdbx_description
1 polymer ?
#
loop_
_entity_poly.entity_id
_entity_poly.type
_entity_poly.pdbx_seq_one_letter_code
_entity_poly.pdbx_strand_id
1 'polypeptide(L)'
;AILAALAASGLPTDSFRFEGFLPRKDGPRSKRIESLREDSASLILFESPHRIGKLLASLHSILGNRRAVLGRELTKRFEEFHRGTLGELLEQVQTHPPKGEITLVVEGAPKRKRTDREDDSFKEQDGRKGMAT
;
A
#
# COMPACT_ATOMS: atom_id res chain seq x y z
N ALA A 1 14.76 7.51 -2.33
CA ALA A 1 14.15 6.46 -1.47
C ALA A 1 12.78 6.00 -1.98
N ILE A 2 11.72 6.82 -1.97
CA ILE A 2 10.31 6.41 -2.24
C ILE A 2 10.14 5.66 -3.57
N LEU A 3 10.42 6.31 -4.70
CA LEU A 3 10.22 5.70 -6.02
C LEU A 3 11.17 4.51 -6.26
N ALA A 4 12.39 4.57 -5.72
CA ALA A 4 13.33 3.45 -5.78
C ALA A 4 12.81 2.22 -5.01
N ALA A 5 12.24 2.44 -3.81
CA ALA A 5 11.63 1.39 -3.02
C ALA A 5 10.45 0.76 -3.75
N LEU A 6 9.56 1.59 -4.31
CA LEU A 6 8.41 1.12 -5.07
C LEU A 6 8.84 0.33 -6.30
N ALA A 7 9.78 0.86 -7.09
CA ALA A 7 10.31 0.20 -8.28
C ALA A 7 10.97 -1.15 -7.96
N ALA A 8 11.69 -1.26 -6.84
CA ALA A 8 12.33 -2.50 -6.41
C ALA A 8 11.39 -3.47 -5.67
N SER A 9 10.19 -3.04 -5.28
CA SER A 9 9.29 -3.83 -4.42
C SER A 9 8.65 -5.03 -5.14
N GLY A 10 8.43 -4.93 -6.45
CA GLY A 10 7.61 -5.90 -7.18
C GLY A 10 6.13 -5.89 -6.77
N LEU A 11 5.66 -4.79 -6.17
CA LEU A 11 4.24 -4.50 -5.89
C LEU A 11 3.64 -3.61 -6.98
N PRO A 12 2.31 -3.51 -7.10
CA PRO A 12 1.66 -2.68 -8.11
C PRO A 12 2.12 -1.22 -8.06
N THR A 13 2.41 -0.65 -9.23
CA THR A 13 2.95 0.71 -9.38
C THR A 13 2.00 1.65 -10.15
N ASP A 14 0.79 1.20 -10.51
CA ASP A 14 -0.23 2.00 -11.18
C ASP A 14 -0.76 3.14 -10.31
N SER A 15 -0.77 2.94 -8.99
CA SER A 15 -1.03 3.98 -8.00
C SER A 15 -0.31 3.68 -6.69
N PHE A 16 0.15 4.73 -6.01
CA PHE A 16 0.75 4.61 -4.68
C PHE A 16 0.35 5.80 -3.81
N ARG A 17 0.40 5.57 -2.49
CA ARG A 17 0.18 6.58 -1.46
C ARG A 17 1.42 6.67 -0.58
N PHE A 18 2.00 7.85 -0.50
CA PHE A 18 3.10 8.12 0.41
C PHE A 18 2.57 8.71 1.72
N GLU A 19 2.79 8.01 2.83
CA GLU A 19 2.33 8.37 4.16
C GLU A 19 3.42 9.00 5.04
N GLY A 20 4.68 8.94 4.62
CA GLY A 20 5.80 9.34 5.45
C GLY A 20 5.83 8.56 6.77
N PHE A 21 5.97 9.27 7.89
CA PHE A 21 5.98 8.65 9.22
C PHE A 21 4.60 8.66 9.86
N LEU A 22 4.12 7.49 10.28
CA LEU A 22 2.89 7.41 11.06
C LEU A 22 3.06 7.95 12.49
N PRO A 23 1.96 8.41 13.14
CA PRO A 23 1.99 8.87 14.52
C PRO A 23 2.70 7.90 15.47
N ARG A 24 3.41 8.47 16.46
CA ARG A 24 4.18 7.67 17.42
C ARG A 24 3.31 6.93 18.44
N LYS A 25 2.21 7.56 18.87
CA LYS A 25 1.27 7.00 19.84
C LYS A 25 0.38 5.95 19.18
N ASP A 26 0.09 4.87 19.90
CA ASP A 26 -0.61 3.70 19.36
C ASP A 26 -2.02 4.03 18.86
N GLY A 27 -2.84 4.74 19.64
CA GLY A 27 -4.21 5.11 19.23
C GLY A 27 -4.26 5.90 17.90
N PRO A 28 -3.56 7.04 17.79
CA PRO A 28 -3.47 7.78 16.53
C PRO A 28 -2.86 6.99 15.37
N ARG A 29 -1.87 6.13 15.63
CA ARG A 29 -1.28 5.25 14.61
C ARG A 29 -2.31 4.26 14.08
N SER A 30 -2.99 3.54 14.96
CA SER A 30 -4.03 2.58 14.58
C SER A 30 -5.17 3.24 13.83
N LYS A 31 -5.64 4.42 14.28
CA LYS A 31 -6.67 5.19 13.56
C LYS A 31 -6.21 5.56 12.14
N ARG A 32 -4.93 5.94 11.98
CA ARG A 32 -4.39 6.24 10.65
C ARG A 32 -4.31 4.97 9.79
N ILE A 33 -3.83 3.86 10.32
CA ILE A 33 -3.76 2.58 9.60
C ILE A 33 -5.16 2.12 9.18
N GLU A 34 -6.16 2.22 10.05
CA GLU A 34 -7.55 1.85 9.71
C GLU A 34 -8.08 2.67 8.53
N SER A 35 -7.74 3.97 8.45
CA SER A 35 -8.15 4.81 7.30
C SER A 35 -7.52 4.39 5.96
N LEU A 36 -6.46 3.58 5.99
CA LEU A 36 -5.76 3.06 4.81
C LEU A 36 -6.22 1.64 4.43
N ARG A 37 -7.12 1.05 5.22
CA ARG A 37 -7.51 -0.36 5.08
C ARG A 37 -8.09 -0.70 3.72
N GLU A 38 -8.96 0.14 3.19
CA GLU A 38 -9.59 -0.08 1.89
C GLU A 38 -8.83 0.57 0.73
N ASP A 39 -7.68 1.20 0.98
CA ASP A 39 -6.90 1.84 -0.08
C ASP A 39 -6.22 0.79 -0.96
N SER A 40 -6.57 0.76 -2.25
CA SER A 40 -6.02 -0.17 -3.24
C SER A 40 -4.63 0.22 -3.75
N ALA A 41 -4.17 1.45 -3.49
CA ALA A 41 -2.84 1.90 -3.89
C ALA A 41 -1.76 1.27 -3.01
N SER A 42 -0.58 1.02 -3.57
CA SER A 42 0.58 0.60 -2.77
C SER A 42 0.93 1.68 -1.75
N LEU A 43 1.08 1.31 -0.49
CA LEU A 43 1.38 2.24 0.60
C LEU A 43 2.88 2.34 0.80
N ILE A 44 3.42 3.54 0.94
CA ILE A 44 4.85 3.77 1.21
C ILE A 44 5.00 4.55 2.51
N LEU A 45 5.74 3.98 3.44
CA LEU A 45 5.94 4.47 4.81
C LEU A 45 7.43 4.60 5.10
N PHE A 46 7.79 5.61 5.89
CA PHE A 46 9.09 5.70 6.53
C PHE A 46 8.99 5.26 7.99
N GLU A 47 10.05 4.65 8.50
CA GLU A 47 10.14 4.31 9.92
C GLU A 47 11.59 4.23 10.40
N SER A 48 11.78 4.38 11.72
CA SER A 48 13.07 4.13 12.35
C SER A 48 13.26 2.64 12.73
N PRO A 49 14.50 2.16 12.82
CA PRO A 49 14.85 0.82 13.28
C PRO A 49 14.16 0.40 14.57
N HIS A 50 14.09 1.30 15.56
CA HIS A 50 13.54 1.00 16.88
C HIS A 50 12.01 0.93 16.88
N ARG A 51 11.34 1.41 15.83
CA ARG A 51 9.88 1.46 15.73
C ARG A 51 9.29 0.47 14.73
N ILE A 52 10.09 -0.05 13.79
CA ILE A 52 9.59 -0.88 12.69
C ILE A 52 8.82 -2.12 13.16
N GLY A 53 9.28 -2.81 14.21
CA GLY A 53 8.56 -3.96 14.77
C GLY A 53 7.15 -3.59 15.27
N LYS A 54 7.01 -2.46 15.97
CA LYS A 54 5.69 -1.97 16.43
C LYS A 54 4.80 -1.56 15.27
N LEU A 55 5.38 -0.94 14.23
CA LEU A 55 4.65 -0.56 13.03
C LEU A 55 4.14 -1.80 12.28
N LEU A 56 5.02 -2.78 12.02
CA LEU A 56 4.66 -4.04 11.35
C LEU A 56 3.59 -4.82 12.11
N ALA A 57 3.69 -4.91 13.45
CA ALA A 57 2.64 -5.51 14.27
C ALA A 57 1.29 -4.78 14.12
N SER A 58 1.30 -3.45 14.14
CA SER A 58 0.08 -2.64 13.97
C SER A 58 -0.54 -2.85 12.58
N LEU A 59 0.29 -2.82 11.53
CA LEU A 59 -0.13 -3.05 10.15
C LEU A 59 -0.69 -4.45 9.96
N HIS A 60 0.01 -5.49 10.44
CA HIS A 60 -0.44 -6.88 10.36
C HIS A 60 -1.79 -7.08 11.07
N SER A 61 -1.96 -6.50 12.26
CA SER A 61 -3.23 -6.63 13.00
C SER A 61 -4.43 -5.97 12.34
N ILE A 62 -4.23 -4.88 11.58
CA ILE A 62 -5.32 -4.07 11.03
C ILE A 62 -5.56 -4.37 9.55
N LEU A 63 -4.47 -4.47 8.77
CA LEU A 63 -4.50 -4.65 7.33
C LEU A 63 -4.48 -6.14 6.91
N GLY A 64 -4.22 -7.04 7.85
CA GLY A 64 -4.00 -8.47 7.60
C GLY A 64 -2.60 -8.77 7.09
N ASN A 65 -2.38 -9.99 6.60
CA ASN A 65 -1.07 -10.46 6.18
C ASN A 65 -0.71 -10.11 4.72
N ARG A 66 -0.70 -8.81 4.41
CA ARG A 66 -0.40 -8.29 3.06
C ARG A 66 1.05 -8.51 2.67
N ARG A 67 1.34 -8.56 1.37
CA ARG A 67 2.72 -8.48 0.88
C ARG A 67 3.32 -7.12 1.22
N ALA A 68 4.60 -7.12 1.53
CA ALA A 68 5.35 -5.93 1.86
C ALA A 68 6.85 -6.10 1.52
N VAL A 69 7.53 -4.97 1.39
CA VAL A 69 8.97 -4.89 1.15
C VAL A 69 9.58 -3.84 2.07
N LEU A 70 10.56 -4.26 2.86
CA LEU A 70 11.35 -3.39 3.72
C LEU A 70 12.67 -3.08 3.02
N GLY A 71 12.82 -1.84 2.54
CA GLY A 71 14.07 -1.30 2.03
C GLY A 71 14.87 -0.59 3.11
N ARG A 72 16.18 -0.82 3.17
CA ARG A 72 17.11 -0.18 4.10
C ARG A 72 18.14 0.64 3.36
N GLU A 73 18.49 1.80 3.93
CA GLU A 73 19.59 2.65 3.44
C GLU A 73 19.52 2.91 1.92
N LEU A 74 18.29 3.06 1.41
CA LEU A 74 18.05 3.25 -0.01
C LEU A 74 18.80 4.48 -0.51
N THR A 75 19.39 4.38 -1.71
CA THR A 75 20.29 5.37 -2.31
C THR A 75 21.70 5.46 -1.71
N LYS A 76 22.08 4.53 -0.82
CA LYS A 76 23.46 4.37 -0.35
C LYS A 76 24.06 3.07 -0.90
N ARG A 77 25.39 2.93 -0.81
CA ARG A 77 26.15 1.78 -1.35
C ARG A 77 25.72 0.41 -0.77
N PHE A 78 25.01 0.39 0.34
CA PHE A 78 24.61 -0.81 1.09
C PHE A 78 23.09 -0.95 1.18
N GLU A 79 22.38 -0.68 0.08
CA GLU A 79 20.93 -0.89 0.04
C GLU A 79 20.58 -2.38 0.18
N GLU A 80 19.54 -2.64 0.97
CA GLU A 80 19.05 -4.01 1.24
C GLU A 80 17.53 -4.02 1.16
N PHE A 81 16.97 -5.09 0.59
CA PHE A 81 15.53 -5.28 0.48
C PHE A 81 15.12 -6.63 1.05
N HIS A 82 14.24 -6.61 2.04
CA HIS A 82 13.57 -7.80 2.54
C HIS A 82 12.14 -7.84 2.00
N ARG A 83 11.77 -8.94 1.36
CA ARG A 83 10.46 -9.13 0.75
C ARG A 83 9.74 -10.26 1.46
N GLY A 84 8.44 -10.11 1.64
CA GLY A 84 7.60 -11.13 2.25
C GLY A 84 6.21 -10.58 2.53
N THR A 85 5.54 -11.17 3.49
CA THR A 85 4.32 -10.68 4.09
C THR A 85 4.61 -9.85 5.33
N LEU A 86 3.63 -9.06 5.80
CA LEU A 86 3.78 -8.28 7.04
C LEU A 86 4.14 -9.16 8.24
N GLY A 87 3.63 -10.39 8.31
CA GLY A 87 3.96 -11.37 9.35
C GLY A 87 5.41 -11.87 9.27
N GLU A 88 5.85 -12.27 8.08
CA GLU A 88 7.24 -12.74 7.86
C GLU A 88 8.25 -11.61 8.16
N LEU A 89 7.97 -10.39 7.70
CA LEU A 89 8.82 -9.24 8.00
C LEU A 89 8.82 -8.90 9.49
N LEU A 90 7.69 -9.05 10.19
CA LEU A 90 7.61 -8.83 11.63
C LEU A 90 8.52 -9.80 12.39
N GLU A 91 8.46 -11.09 12.05
CA GLU A 91 9.34 -12.11 12.63
C GLU A 91 10.81 -11.82 12.32
N GLN A 92 11.11 -11.45 11.07
CA GLN A 92 12.47 -11.13 10.64
C GLN A 92 13.05 -9.95 11.42
N VAL A 93 12.31 -8.84 11.61
CA VAL A 93 12.85 -7.68 12.33
C VAL A 93 12.95 -7.89 13.84
N GLN A 94 12.21 -8.87 14.40
CA GLN A 94 12.33 -9.24 15.80
C GLN A 94 13.59 -10.08 16.04
N THR A 95 13.91 -11.00 15.13
CA THR A 95 15.10 -11.85 15.22
C THR A 95 16.37 -11.11 14.80
N HIS A 96 16.28 -10.29 13.76
CA HIS A 96 17.39 -9.54 13.18
C HIS A 96 16.99 -8.07 12.99
N PRO A 97 17.07 -7.24 14.05
CA PRO A 97 16.68 -5.84 13.98
C PRO A 97 17.47 -5.09 12.90
N PRO A 98 16.78 -4.42 11.95
CA PRO A 98 17.44 -3.63 10.93
C PRO A 98 18.15 -2.42 11.57
N LYS A 99 19.13 -1.87 10.87
CA LYS A 99 19.77 -0.57 11.18
C LYS A 99 19.53 0.41 10.04
N GLY A 100 19.65 1.70 10.33
CA GLY A 100 19.59 2.73 9.31
C GLY A 100 18.17 3.21 8.98
N GLU A 101 18.05 4.00 7.92
CA GLU A 101 16.75 4.49 7.46
C GLU A 101 15.94 3.37 6.78
N ILE A 102 14.65 3.26 7.12
CA ILE A 102 13.76 2.23 6.57
C ILE A 102 12.67 2.87 5.72
N THR A 103 12.50 2.34 4.52
CA THR A 103 11.33 2.58 3.67
C THR A 103 10.55 1.27 3.53
N LEU A 104 9.31 1.25 4.01
CA LEU A 104 8.41 0.10 3.91
C LEU A 104 7.40 0.36 2.80
N VAL A 105 7.30 -0.57 1.84
CA VAL A 105 6.24 -0.60 0.82
C VAL A 105 5.28 -1.72 1.19
N VAL A 106 3.98 -1.45 1.24
CA VAL A 106 2.93 -2.43 1.59
C VAL A 106 1.92 -2.50 0.46
N GLU A 107 1.50 -3.70 0.11
CA GLU A 107 0.46 -3.94 -0.89
C GLU A 107 -0.85 -3.27 -0.49
N GLY A 108 -1.52 -2.66 -1.47
CA GLY A 108 -2.84 -2.10 -1.32
C GLY A 108 -3.91 -3.17 -1.02
N ALA A 109 -5.13 -2.73 -0.74
CA ALA A 109 -6.27 -3.61 -0.61
C ALA A 109 -6.53 -4.32 -1.96
N PRO A 110 -6.94 -5.60 -1.95
CA PRO A 110 -7.31 -6.29 -3.18
C PRO A 110 -8.43 -5.53 -3.88
N LYS A 111 -8.27 -5.26 -5.18
CA LYS A 111 -9.31 -4.61 -5.99
C LYS A 111 -10.59 -5.45 -5.87
N ARG A 112 -11.67 -4.88 -5.31
CA ARG A 112 -13.00 -5.50 -5.41
C ARG A 112 -13.26 -5.68 -6.90
N LYS A 113 -13.43 -6.93 -7.35
CA LYS A 113 -13.93 -7.19 -8.71
C LYS A 113 -15.18 -6.33 -8.88
N ARG A 114 -15.16 -5.38 -9.81
CA ARG A 114 -16.40 -4.78 -10.30
C ARG A 114 -17.22 -5.97 -10.77
N THR A 115 -18.36 -6.24 -10.13
CA THR A 115 -19.39 -7.04 -10.79
C THR A 115 -19.80 -6.20 -11.98
N ASP A 116 -19.46 -6.66 -13.18
CA ASP A 116 -19.87 -6.04 -14.43
C ASP A 116 -21.40 -5.94 -14.39
N ARG A 117 -21.91 -4.76 -14.03
CA ARG A 117 -23.31 -4.44 -14.27
C ARG A 117 -23.36 -4.08 -15.74
N GLU A 118 -24.09 -4.89 -16.48
CA GLU A 118 -24.40 -4.75 -17.91
C GLU A 118 -24.78 -3.30 -18.22
N ASP A 119 -23.85 -2.57 -18.84
CA ASP A 119 -24.17 -1.35 -19.58
C ASP A 119 -24.80 -1.79 -20.90
N ASP A 120 -26.08 -2.10 -20.87
CA ASP A 120 -26.88 -2.36 -22.08
C ASP A 120 -28.08 -1.39 -22.09
N SER A 121 -27.81 -0.12 -22.41
CA SER A 121 -28.86 0.80 -22.87
C SER A 121 -28.33 2.04 -23.60
N PHE A 122 -27.69 1.84 -24.76
CA PHE A 122 -27.84 2.80 -25.84
C PHE A 122 -29.10 2.43 -26.65
N LYS A 123 -30.26 2.97 -26.25
CA LYS A 123 -31.42 3.00 -27.16
C LYS A 123 -31.31 4.25 -28.01
N GLU A 124 -30.91 4.05 -29.26
CA GLU A 124 -31.02 5.01 -30.34
C GLU A 124 -32.51 5.34 -30.57
N GLN A 125 -32.92 6.58 -30.25
CA GLN A 125 -34.13 7.19 -30.77
C GLN A 125 -33.72 8.40 -31.60
N ASP A 126 -33.42 8.20 -32.89
CA ASP A 126 -33.55 9.26 -33.90
C ASP A 126 -34.68 8.87 -34.85
N GLY A 127 -35.90 9.21 -34.44
CA GLY A 127 -37.09 9.20 -35.29
C GLY A 127 -37.61 10.63 -35.39
N ARG A 128 -36.94 11.45 -36.21
CA ARG A 128 -37.28 12.86 -36.42
C ARG A 128 -38.73 13.03 -36.83
N LYS A 129 -39.37 13.99 -36.15
CA LYS A 129 -40.53 14.74 -36.64
C LYS A 129 -40.22 15.46 -37.96
N GLY A 130 -41.13 15.36 -38.91
CA GLY A 130 -41.45 16.32 -39.96
C GLY A 130 -42.76 15.83 -40.58
N MET A 131 -43.94 16.44 -40.39
CA MET A 131 -44.42 17.80 -40.64
C MET A 131 -44.32 18.24 -42.11
N ALA A 132 -45.49 18.56 -42.68
CA ALA A 132 -45.81 19.15 -44.00
C ALA A 132 -45.79 18.14 -45.17
N THR A 133 -46.81 18.02 -46.03
CA THR A 133 -47.94 18.90 -46.44
C THR A 133 -49.15 18.06 -46.82
#